data_AF-A0A352VCP5-F1
#
_entry.id   AF-A0A352VCP5-F1
#
_cell.length_a   1.000
_cell.length_b   1.000
_cell.length_c   1.000
_cell.angle_alpha   90.00
_cell.angle_beta   90.00
_cell.angle_gamma   90.00
#
_symmetry.space_group_name_H-M   'P 1'
#
loop_
_entity.id
_entity.type
_entity.pdbx_description
1 polymer ?
#
loop_
_entity_poly.entity_id
_entity_poly.type
_entity_poly.pdbx_seq_one_letter_code
_entity_poly.pdbx_strand_id
1 'polypeptide(L)'
;MFKKIAILILVLGVFTVYGQDAAKTTPTPATNEDDAKYTVVSAMINQVIQTAEGLIVEYKIDRNFKTTYIPNKFFRDKIAVRIDENNTNISPQMSIVLKNSKPHRVKLYLATKLSNMTYRYADLITDATRKKFEMDELTIEF
;
A
#
# COMPACT_ATOMS: atom_id res chain seq x y z
N MET A 1 -32.21 29.68 41.42
CA MET A 1 -31.73 29.07 40.16
C MET A 1 -30.54 29.85 39.66
N PHE A 2 -29.38 29.20 39.58
CA PHE A 2 -28.30 29.28 38.58
C PHE A 2 -27.00 28.77 39.23
N LYS A 3 -26.55 27.63 38.71
CA LYS A 3 -25.45 26.81 39.23
C LYS A 3 -24.11 27.49 38.94
N LYS A 4 -23.22 27.53 39.93
CA LYS A 4 -21.80 27.93 39.75
C LYS A 4 -21.07 26.78 39.04
N ILE A 5 -20.46 27.09 37.90
CA ILE A 5 -19.61 26.15 37.14
C ILE A 5 -18.18 26.30 37.68
N ALA A 6 -17.60 25.18 38.15
CA ALA A 6 -16.20 25.09 38.52
C ALA A 6 -15.35 24.89 37.26
N ILE A 7 -14.31 25.71 37.10
CA ILE A 7 -13.28 25.54 36.08
C ILE A 7 -12.14 24.75 36.71
N LEU A 8 -11.91 23.54 36.19
CA LEU A 8 -10.81 22.66 36.58
C LEU A 8 -9.58 23.04 35.74
N ILE A 9 -8.58 23.64 36.36
CA ILE A 9 -7.25 23.85 35.77
C ILE A 9 -6.39 22.65 36.18
N LEU A 10 -6.10 21.76 35.24
CA LEU A 10 -5.20 20.64 35.44
C LEU A 10 -3.76 21.14 35.22
N VAL A 11 -3.02 21.30 36.31
CA VAL A 11 -1.59 21.61 36.30
C VAL A 11 -0.82 20.34 35.95
N LEU A 12 -0.12 20.37 34.81
CA LEU A 12 0.83 19.33 34.38
C LEU A 12 1.98 19.23 35.38
N GLY A 13 2.04 18.09 36.08
CA GLY A 13 3.09 17.76 37.02
C GLY A 13 4.43 17.50 36.32
N VAL A 14 5.45 18.18 36.82
CA VAL A 14 6.87 17.99 36.55
C VAL A 14 7.28 16.61 37.07
N PHE A 15 7.75 15.71 36.20
CA PHE A 15 8.44 14.50 36.64
C PHE A 15 9.93 14.78 36.83
N THR A 16 10.35 14.60 38.07
CA THR A 16 11.71 14.70 38.57
C THR A 16 12.60 13.57 38.03
N VAL A 17 13.85 13.95 37.77
CA VAL A 17 14.98 13.05 37.52
C VAL A 17 15.31 12.29 38.81
N TYR A 18 15.37 10.97 38.74
CA TYR A 18 16.11 10.12 39.67
C TYR A 18 16.88 9.08 38.87
N GLY A 19 18.20 9.14 38.94
CA GLY A 19 19.09 8.08 38.49
C GLY A 19 19.21 7.02 39.58
N GLN A 20 19.19 5.75 39.19
CA GLN A 20 19.75 4.63 39.95
C GLN A 20 20.10 3.50 38.97
N ASP A 21 21.29 2.94 39.18
CA ASP A 21 22.00 2.00 38.32
C ASP A 21 21.18 0.77 37.89
N ALA A 22 21.19 0.48 36.59
CA ALA A 22 20.82 -0.82 36.05
C ALA A 22 21.80 -1.20 34.94
N ALA A 23 22.27 -2.44 35.03
CA ALA A 23 23.24 -3.13 34.20
C ALA A 23 23.34 -2.67 32.74
N LYS A 24 24.59 -2.56 32.28
CA LYS A 24 25.00 -2.37 30.89
C LYS A 24 24.55 -3.58 30.05
N THR A 25 23.29 -3.60 29.63
CA THR A 25 22.82 -4.47 28.55
C THR A 25 23.40 -3.92 27.26
N THR A 26 24.44 -4.59 26.74
CA THR A 26 24.89 -4.43 25.37
C THR A 26 23.66 -4.54 24.47
N PRO A 27 23.32 -3.52 23.66
CA PRO A 27 22.26 -3.68 22.68
C PRO A 27 22.76 -4.72 21.68
N THR A 28 22.19 -5.92 21.73
CA THR A 28 22.12 -6.80 20.57
C THR A 28 21.62 -5.94 19.42
N PRO A 29 22.31 -5.87 18.27
CA PRO A 29 21.82 -5.06 17.16
C PRO A 29 20.44 -5.62 16.81
N ALA A 30 19.40 -4.83 17.10
CA ALA A 30 18.14 -5.00 16.44
C ALA A 30 18.49 -5.00 14.95
N THR A 31 18.11 -6.04 14.22
CA THR A 31 18.02 -5.95 12.77
C THR A 31 17.01 -4.85 12.48
N ASN A 32 17.51 -3.63 12.30
CA ASN A 32 16.78 -2.37 12.32
C ASN A 32 15.68 -2.37 11.25
N GLU A 33 14.43 -2.63 11.65
CA GLU A 33 13.27 -2.16 10.88
C GLU A 33 13.23 -0.62 10.85
N ASP A 34 13.84 0.03 11.84
CA ASP A 34 13.80 1.48 12.07
C ASP A 34 14.60 2.32 11.05
N ASP A 35 15.51 1.71 10.27
CA ASP A 35 16.28 2.40 9.22
C ASP A 35 15.66 2.26 7.82
N ALA A 36 14.47 1.66 7.71
CA ALA A 36 13.85 1.38 6.41
C ALA A 36 13.49 2.68 5.67
N LYS A 37 14.14 2.91 4.51
CA LYS A 37 13.81 4.05 3.65
C LYS A 37 12.60 3.70 2.80
N TYR A 38 11.52 4.46 3.01
CA TYR A 38 10.32 4.37 2.19
C TYR A 38 10.32 5.43 1.09
N THR A 39 10.04 5.01 -0.15
CA THR A 39 9.81 5.92 -1.28
C THR A 39 8.54 5.51 -2.01
N VAL A 40 7.93 6.46 -2.72
CA VAL A 40 6.69 6.23 -3.49
C VAL A 40 6.94 6.61 -4.93
N VAL A 41 6.58 5.70 -5.84
CA VAL A 41 6.57 5.93 -7.28
C VAL A 41 5.15 5.84 -7.78
N SER A 42 4.72 6.82 -8.57
CA SER A 42 3.39 6.83 -9.18
C SER A 42 3.48 6.36 -10.62
N ALA A 43 2.53 5.52 -11.04
CA ALA A 43 2.37 5.04 -12.40
C ALA A 43 0.94 5.28 -12.87
N MET A 44 0.79 5.64 -14.15
CA MET A 44 -0.52 5.72 -14.78
C MET A 44 -0.97 4.32 -15.19
N ILE A 45 -2.20 3.95 -14.88
CA ILE A 45 -2.77 2.67 -15.29
C ILE A 45 -3.43 2.87 -16.66
N ASN A 46 -3.04 2.05 -17.63
CA ASN A 46 -3.65 2.01 -18.95
C ASN A 46 -4.84 1.06 -18.97
N GLN A 47 -4.69 -0.10 -18.34
CA GLN A 47 -5.71 -1.16 -18.32
C GLN A 47 -5.63 -1.97 -17.03
N VAL A 48 -6.80 -2.37 -16.53
CA VAL A 48 -6.98 -3.32 -15.44
C VAL A 48 -7.84 -4.46 -15.96
N ILE A 49 -7.32 -5.68 -15.89
CA ILE A 49 -8.07 -6.90 -16.21
C ILE A 49 -8.33 -7.63 -14.91
N GLN A 50 -9.60 -7.73 -14.54
CA GLN A 50 -10.04 -8.53 -13.41
C GLN A 50 -10.20 -9.99 -13.82
N THR A 51 -9.63 -10.89 -13.02
CA THR A 51 -9.65 -12.33 -13.25
C THR A 51 -10.07 -13.04 -11.96
N ALA A 52 -10.34 -14.35 -12.03
CA ALA A 52 -10.60 -15.16 -10.84
C ALA A 52 -9.39 -15.22 -9.88
N GLU A 53 -8.17 -15.05 -10.38
CA GLU A 53 -6.92 -15.20 -9.59
C GLU A 53 -6.42 -13.87 -9.00
N GLY A 54 -6.86 -12.74 -9.54
CA GLY A 54 -6.36 -11.42 -9.19
C GLY A 54 -6.54 -10.38 -10.29
N LEU A 55 -5.73 -9.33 -10.25
CA LEU A 55 -5.69 -8.27 -11.26
C LEU A 55 -4.44 -8.38 -12.14
N ILE A 56 -4.62 -8.21 -13.44
CA ILE A 56 -3.54 -7.88 -14.37
C ILE A 56 -3.60 -6.38 -14.58
N VAL A 57 -2.52 -5.68 -14.26
CA VAL A 57 -2.46 -4.21 -14.37
C VAL A 57 -1.42 -3.86 -15.41
N GLU A 58 -1.87 -3.22 -16.49
CA GLU A 58 -1.02 -2.59 -17.48
C GLU A 58 -0.82 -1.12 -17.08
N TYR A 59 0.43 -0.71 -16.94
CA TYR A 59 0.78 0.61 -16.44
C TYR A 59 1.95 1.20 -17.21
N LYS A 60 2.14 2.51 -17.06
CA LYS A 60 3.19 3.27 -17.74
C LYS A 60 4.09 4.00 -16.75
N ILE A 61 5.39 3.75 -16.87
CA ILE A 61 6.49 4.49 -16.20
C ILE A 61 7.48 4.89 -17.29
N ASP A 62 7.98 6.12 -17.26
CA ASP A 62 9.03 6.64 -18.16
C ASP A 62 8.85 6.28 -19.65
N ARG A 63 7.61 6.39 -20.12
CA ARG A 63 7.13 6.14 -21.49
C ARG A 63 6.94 4.67 -21.91
N ASN A 64 7.33 3.70 -21.10
CA ASN A 64 7.20 2.27 -21.43
C ASN A 64 5.95 1.66 -20.79
N PHE A 65 5.23 0.85 -21.56
CA PHE A 65 4.15 0.02 -21.02
C PHE A 65 4.74 -1.21 -20.34
N LYS A 66 4.23 -1.49 -19.15
CA LYS A 66 4.63 -2.59 -18.29
C LYS A 66 3.38 -3.32 -17.81
N THR A 67 3.53 -4.57 -17.43
CA THR A 67 2.42 -5.38 -16.90
C THR A 67 2.84 -6.01 -15.59
N THR A 68 2.00 -5.90 -14.58
CA THR A 68 2.16 -6.62 -13.32
C THR A 68 0.93 -7.48 -13.05
N TYR A 69 1.14 -8.54 -12.29
CA TYR A 69 0.12 -9.49 -11.86
C TYR A 69 -0.01 -9.36 -10.35
N ILE A 70 -1.20 -9.03 -9.87
CA ILE A 70 -1.48 -8.80 -8.46
C ILE A 70 -2.47 -9.87 -8.00
N PRO A 71 -1.99 -10.96 -7.37
CA PRO A 71 -2.84 -12.04 -6.90
C PRO A 71 -3.84 -11.58 -5.83
N ASN A 72 -4.98 -12.26 -5.75
CA ASN A 72 -6.00 -12.01 -4.73
C ASN A 72 -5.44 -12.08 -3.29
N LYS A 73 -4.44 -12.95 -3.06
CA LYS A 73 -3.76 -13.04 -1.76
C LYS A 73 -3.14 -11.70 -1.33
N PHE A 74 -2.59 -10.91 -2.25
CA PHE A 74 -1.98 -9.62 -1.90
C PHE A 74 -2.99 -8.60 -1.39
N PHE A 75 -4.24 -8.64 -1.85
CA PHE A 75 -5.30 -7.77 -1.32
C PHE A 75 -5.72 -8.18 0.08
N ARG A 76 -5.90 -9.49 0.31
CA ARG A 76 -6.22 -10.04 1.63
C ARG A 76 -5.11 -9.73 2.64
N ASP A 77 -3.86 -9.86 2.21
CA ASP A 77 -2.67 -9.69 3.06
C ASP A 77 -2.22 -8.21 3.12
N LYS A 78 -3.00 -7.29 2.54
CA LYS A 78 -2.77 -5.82 2.52
C LYS A 78 -1.45 -5.37 1.89
N ILE A 79 -0.85 -6.21 1.06
CA ILE A 79 0.26 -5.86 0.15
C ILE A 79 -0.26 -4.98 -0.98
N ALA A 80 -1.44 -5.31 -1.49
CA ALA A 80 -2.19 -4.49 -2.44
C ALA A 80 -3.43 -3.90 -1.78
N VAL A 81 -3.75 -2.65 -2.09
CA VAL A 81 -4.97 -1.98 -1.63
C VAL A 81 -5.67 -1.37 -2.83
N ARG A 82 -6.96 -1.68 -2.98
CA ARG A 82 -7.84 -1.04 -3.95
C ARG A 82 -8.57 0.11 -3.26
N ILE A 83 -8.51 1.28 -3.87
CA ILE A 83 -9.24 2.49 -3.48
C ILE A 83 -10.25 2.73 -4.57
N ASP A 84 -11.53 2.56 -4.25
CA ASP A 84 -12.62 2.79 -5.18
C ASP A 84 -13.01 4.27 -5.17
N GLU A 85 -12.88 4.89 -6.33
CA GLU A 85 -13.11 6.30 -6.57
C GLU A 85 -14.46 6.50 -7.26
N ASN A 86 -15.35 7.26 -6.61
CA ASN A 86 -16.70 7.49 -7.12
C ASN A 86 -16.73 8.38 -8.38
N ASN A 87 -15.64 9.09 -8.67
CA ASN A 87 -15.53 9.94 -9.85
C ASN A 87 -15.07 9.12 -11.06
N THR A 88 -15.97 8.91 -12.02
CA THR A 88 -15.68 8.15 -13.26
C THR A 88 -14.76 8.87 -14.24
N ASN A 89 -14.47 10.16 -14.02
CA ASN A 89 -13.63 10.97 -14.91
C ASN A 89 -12.15 10.94 -14.51
N ILE A 90 -11.78 10.22 -13.45
CA ILE A 90 -10.38 10.09 -13.08
C ILE A 90 -9.67 9.12 -14.01
N SER A 91 -8.45 9.49 -14.40
CA SER A 91 -7.52 8.51 -14.97
C SER A 91 -7.09 7.56 -13.87
N PRO A 92 -7.18 6.23 -14.05
CA PRO A 92 -6.77 5.28 -13.02
C PRO A 92 -5.27 5.38 -12.73
N GLN A 93 -4.90 5.25 -11.46
CA GLN A 93 -3.52 5.45 -11.00
C GLN A 93 -3.07 4.35 -10.07
N MET A 94 -1.76 4.13 -10.04
CA MET A 94 -1.10 3.20 -9.14
C MET A 94 0.00 3.92 -8.38
N SER A 95 0.03 3.77 -7.06
CA SER A 95 1.17 4.17 -6.23
C SER A 95 1.89 2.93 -5.74
N ILE A 96 3.18 2.83 -6.05
CA ILE A 96 4.06 1.76 -5.62
C ILE A 96 4.89 2.27 -4.46
N VAL A 97 4.74 1.64 -3.30
CA VAL A 97 5.56 1.92 -2.12
C VAL A 97 6.76 1.00 -2.14
N LEU A 98 7.95 1.59 -2.14
CA LEU A 98 9.21 0.88 -2.04
C LEU A 98 9.70 0.90 -0.60
N LYS A 99 10.19 -0.25 -0.09
CA LYS A 99 10.96 -0.36 1.16
C LYS A 99 12.39 -0.71 0.76
N ASN A 100 13.37 0.15 1.05
CA ASN A 100 14.77 -0.02 0.65
C ASN A 100 14.92 -0.28 -0.86
N SER A 101 14.23 0.54 -1.67
CA SER A 101 14.21 0.47 -3.14
C SER A 101 13.59 -0.80 -3.74
N LYS A 102 12.96 -1.68 -2.94
CA LYS A 102 12.23 -2.85 -3.42
C LYS A 102 10.72 -2.66 -3.29
N PRO A 103 9.90 -3.13 -4.26
CA PRO A 103 8.45 -3.09 -4.15
C PRO A 103 7.98 -3.75 -2.85
N HIS A 104 7.23 -3.00 -2.05
CA HIS A 104 6.72 -3.46 -0.76
C HIS A 104 5.20 -3.47 -0.73
N ARG A 105 4.55 -2.42 -1.25
CA ARG A 105 3.09 -2.33 -1.34
C ARG A 105 2.66 -1.62 -2.60
N VAL A 106 1.41 -1.83 -2.98
CA VAL A 106 0.77 -1.12 -4.09
C VAL A 106 -0.61 -0.61 -3.69
N LYS A 107 -0.93 0.62 -4.07
CA LYS A 107 -2.26 1.21 -3.98
C LYS A 107 -2.78 1.48 -5.38
N LEU A 108 -3.98 1.00 -5.67
CA LEU A 108 -4.66 1.16 -6.95
C LEU A 108 -5.86 2.09 -6.73
N TYR A 109 -5.86 3.23 -7.42
CA TYR A 109 -6.97 4.18 -7.42
C TYR A 109 -7.81 3.92 -8.67
N LEU A 110 -8.91 3.21 -8.48
CA LEU A 110 -9.75 2.70 -9.56
C LEU A 110 -11.14 3.33 -9.46
N ALA A 111 -11.74 3.68 -10.59
CA ALA A 111 -13.11 4.17 -10.63
C ALA A 111 -14.09 3.04 -10.24
N THR A 112 -15.08 3.36 -9.41
CA THR A 112 -16.09 2.38 -8.95
C THR A 112 -16.93 1.82 -10.10
N LYS A 113 -17.17 2.60 -11.16
CA LYS A 113 -17.90 2.16 -12.35
C LYS A 113 -16.93 1.87 -13.49
N LEU A 114 -16.86 0.59 -13.86
CA LEU A 114 -15.88 0.01 -14.79
C LEU A 114 -16.28 0.14 -16.27
N SER A 115 -17.08 1.15 -16.64
CA SER A 115 -17.78 1.18 -17.93
C SER A 115 -16.93 1.66 -19.11
N ASN A 116 -15.59 1.62 -19.02
CA ASN A 116 -14.70 2.07 -20.08
C ASN A 116 -13.68 0.98 -20.46
N MET A 117 -13.03 1.12 -21.62
CA MET A 117 -12.08 0.14 -22.17
C MET A 117 -10.88 -0.16 -21.24
N THR A 118 -10.65 0.70 -20.25
CA THR A 118 -9.62 0.56 -19.22
C THR A 118 -9.91 -0.58 -18.26
N TYR A 119 -11.18 -0.97 -18.05
CA TYR A 119 -11.51 -2.10 -17.19
C TYR A 119 -12.08 -3.26 -18.00
N ARG A 120 -11.48 -4.44 -17.85
CA ARG A 120 -11.92 -5.66 -18.50
C ARG A 120 -12.08 -6.79 -17.50
N TYR A 121 -12.92 -7.74 -17.86
CA TYR A 121 -13.04 -9.01 -17.17
C TYR A 121 -12.50 -10.12 -18.08
N ALA A 122 -11.73 -11.03 -17.51
CA ALA A 122 -11.29 -12.24 -18.18
C ALA A 122 -11.60 -13.44 -17.28
N ASP A 123 -12.72 -14.10 -17.60
CA ASP A 123 -13.20 -15.26 -16.84
C ASP A 123 -12.29 -16.48 -17.01
N LEU A 124 -11.65 -16.60 -18.18
CA LEU A 124 -10.70 -17.67 -18.49
C LEU A 124 -9.34 -17.05 -18.83
N ILE A 125 -8.31 -17.52 -18.12
CA ILE A 125 -6.92 -17.20 -18.38
C ILE A 125 -6.14 -18.47 -18.72
N THR A 126 -5.07 -18.33 -19.50
CA THR A 126 -4.20 -19.47 -19.84
C THR A 126 -3.45 -19.99 -18.62
N ASP A 127 -3.00 -21.24 -18.63
CA ASP A 127 -2.18 -21.78 -17.54
C ASP A 127 -0.86 -21.01 -17.38
N ALA A 128 -0.28 -20.52 -18.47
CA ALA A 128 0.89 -19.66 -18.45
C ALA A 128 0.62 -18.34 -17.71
N THR A 129 -0.57 -17.76 -17.90
CA THR A 129 -1.02 -16.57 -17.17
C THR A 129 -1.31 -16.91 -15.71
N ARG A 130 -1.96 -18.03 -15.41
CA ARG A 130 -2.26 -18.47 -14.04
C ARG A 130 -0.97 -18.61 -13.22
N LYS A 131 0.06 -19.21 -13.81
CA LYS A 131 1.38 -19.34 -13.18
C LYS A 131 2.01 -18.00 -12.79
N LYS A 132 1.69 -16.90 -13.48
CA LYS A 132 2.16 -15.56 -13.09
C LYS A 132 1.54 -15.09 -11.78
N PHE A 133 0.39 -15.63 -11.35
CA PHE A 133 -0.23 -15.28 -10.07
C PHE A 133 0.29 -16.09 -8.87
N GLU A 134 1.15 -17.08 -9.09
CA GLU A 134 1.72 -17.93 -8.03
C GLU A 134 2.88 -17.26 -7.26
N MET A 135 3.09 -15.94 -7.42
CA MET A 135 4.18 -15.20 -6.78
C MET A 135 3.92 -14.91 -5.30
N ASP A 136 4.93 -15.02 -4.43
CA ASP A 136 4.84 -14.66 -3.01
C ASP A 136 5.29 -13.23 -2.70
N GLU A 137 6.06 -12.63 -3.60
CA GLU A 137 6.58 -11.26 -3.47
C GLU A 137 6.02 -10.36 -4.57
N LEU A 138 5.77 -9.09 -4.23
CA LEU A 138 5.30 -8.09 -5.18
C LEU A 138 6.40 -7.77 -6.20
N THR A 139 6.13 -8.02 -7.48
CA THR A 139 7.05 -7.72 -8.58
C THR A 139 6.51 -6.57 -9.43
N ILE A 140 7.28 -5.49 -9.53
CA ILE A 140 6.97 -4.30 -10.33
C ILE A 140 8.21 -3.93 -11.15
N GLU A 141 8.03 -3.76 -12.44
CA GLU A 141 9.06 -3.24 -13.34
C GLU A 141 9.03 -1.71 -13.39
N PHE A 142 10.21 -1.08 -13.40
CA PHE A 142 10.41 0.36 -13.57
C PHE A 142 10.98 0.64 -14.96
#